data_AF-A0A2N3KIQ4-F1
#
_entry.id   AF-A0A2N3KIQ4-F1
#
_cell.length_a   1.000
_cell.length_b   1.000
_cell.length_c   1.000
_cell.angle_alpha   90.00
_cell.angle_beta   90.00
_cell.angle_gamma   90.00
#
_symmetry.space_group_name_H-M   'P 1'
#
loop_
_entity.id
_entity.type
_entity.pdbx_description
1 polymer ?
#
loop_
_entity_poly.entity_id
_entity_poly.type
_entity_poly.pdbx_seq_one_letter_code
_entity_poly.pdbx_strand_id
1 'polypeptide(L)'
;MITNYIKCNINNDRYAVIPGEGHEFGACTAQDSKGTFEPRDSEKGDVARIWLYMHDRYGVVFQIGELEMFQSWNETDPVSDWEIERDRRIVQVQGFGNP
;
A
#
# COMPACT_ATOMS: atom_id res chain seq x y z
N MET A 1 1.46 26.82 5.18
CA MET A 1 0.27 26.00 4.89
C MET A 1 0.41 24.73 5.70
N ILE A 2 -0.42 24.53 6.72
CA ILE A 2 -0.42 23.30 7.50
C ILE A 2 -1.16 22.28 6.65
N THR A 3 -0.45 21.31 6.07
CA THR A 3 -1.07 20.13 5.49
C THR A 3 -1.72 19.36 6.63
N ASN A 4 -3.03 19.51 6.80
CA ASN A 4 -3.82 18.64 7.64
C ASN A 4 -3.74 17.23 7.03
N TYR A 5 -2.85 16.40 7.57
CA TYR A 5 -2.86 14.97 7.28
C TYR A 5 -4.15 14.39 7.86
N ILE A 6 -5.15 14.17 7.01
CA ILE A 6 -6.27 13.30 7.35
C ILE A 6 -5.66 11.90 7.51
N LYS A 7 -5.45 11.48 8.76
CA LYS A 7 -4.94 10.16 9.08
C LYS A 7 -6.08 9.16 8.95
N CYS A 8 -6.16 8.49 7.81
CA CYS A 8 -7.11 7.39 7.57
C CYS A 8 -6.64 6.23 8.50
N ASN A 9 -7.46 5.83 9.49
CA ASN A 9 -7.05 4.88 10.54
C ASN A 9 -7.24 3.44 10.05
N ILE A 10 -6.15 2.79 9.65
CA ILE A 10 -6.13 1.47 8.99
C ILE A 10 -6.10 0.27 9.96
N ASN A 11 -6.04 0.51 11.27
CA ASN A 11 -5.83 -0.51 12.32
C ASN A 11 -4.83 -1.61 11.88
N ASN A 12 -5.16 -2.89 12.06
CA ASN A 12 -4.42 -4.04 11.54
C ASN A 12 -5.28 -4.77 10.49
N ASP A 13 -5.96 -3.99 9.66
CA ASP A 13 -6.89 -4.47 8.67
C ASP A 13 -6.14 -4.99 7.43
N ARG A 14 -6.75 -5.97 6.75
CA ARG A 14 -6.19 -6.57 5.54
C ARG A 14 -6.44 -5.65 4.35
N TYR A 15 -5.51 -5.61 3.39
CA TYR A 15 -5.75 -4.86 2.16
C TYR A 15 -6.73 -5.63 1.27
N ALA A 16 -7.71 -4.92 0.71
CA ALA A 16 -8.67 -5.49 -0.22
C ALA A 16 -9.21 -4.42 -1.18
N VAL A 17 -9.84 -4.86 -2.27
CA VAL A 17 -10.74 -4.01 -3.05
C VAL A 17 -12.10 -3.99 -2.36
N ILE A 18 -12.60 -2.80 -2.03
CA ILE A 18 -13.89 -2.58 -1.35
C ILE A 18 -14.90 -2.09 -2.40
N PRO A 19 -15.84 -2.95 -2.85
CA PRO A 19 -16.89 -2.53 -3.76
C PRO A 19 -17.99 -1.76 -3.01
N GLY A 20 -18.36 -0.57 -3.50
CA GLY A 20 -19.53 0.19 -3.01
C GLY A 20 -19.21 1.30 -2.01
N GLU A 21 -20.09 1.50 -1.02
CA GLU A 21 -19.98 2.57 -0.02
C GLU A 21 -19.14 2.11 1.19
N GLY A 22 -17.83 2.01 1.02
CA GLY A 22 -16.91 1.97 2.17
C GLY A 22 -17.04 3.23 3.02
N HIS A 23 -16.54 3.20 4.26
CA HIS A 23 -16.42 4.42 5.05
C HIS A 23 -15.40 5.35 4.38
N GLU A 24 -15.90 6.47 3.83
CA GLU A 24 -15.07 7.48 3.18
C GLU A 24 -14.47 8.44 4.21
N PHE A 25 -13.20 8.79 4.00
CA PHE A 25 -12.48 9.74 4.85
C PHE A 25 -12.57 11.18 4.30
N GLY A 26 -13.76 11.58 3.83
CA GLY A 26 -13.99 12.89 3.22
C GLY A 26 -13.18 13.10 1.95
N ALA A 27 -12.15 13.95 1.99
CA ALA A 27 -11.27 14.19 0.85
C ALA A 27 -10.24 13.06 0.62
N CYS A 28 -10.00 12.19 1.60
CA CYS A 28 -9.20 10.97 1.44
C CYS A 28 -10.10 9.92 0.78
N THR A 29 -9.80 9.56 -0.47
CA THR A 29 -10.53 8.55 -1.26
C THR A 29 -10.20 7.11 -0.88
N ALA A 30 -9.44 6.91 0.21
CA ALA A 30 -9.30 5.58 0.79
C ALA A 30 -10.65 5.14 1.36
N GLN A 31 -10.85 3.83 1.40
CA GLN A 31 -12.06 3.22 1.94
C GLN A 31 -11.69 2.28 3.09
N ASP A 32 -12.54 2.27 4.11
CA ASP A 32 -12.47 1.30 5.19
C ASP A 32 -13.78 0.52 5.29
N SER A 33 -13.68 -0.78 5.49
CA SER A 33 -14.82 -1.66 5.74
C SER A 33 -14.39 -2.78 6.67
N LYS A 34 -15.01 -2.84 7.85
CA LYS A 34 -14.82 -3.83 8.94
C LYS A 34 -13.78 -4.93 8.65
N GLY A 35 -12.52 -4.67 8.99
CA GLY A 35 -11.42 -5.65 8.88
C GLY A 35 -10.64 -5.59 7.56
N THR A 36 -11.03 -4.71 6.65
CA THR A 36 -10.37 -4.47 5.37
C THR A 36 -10.21 -2.99 5.06
N PHE A 37 -9.09 -2.66 4.42
CA PHE A 37 -8.78 -1.29 4.02
C PHE A 37 -8.39 -1.25 2.54
N GLU A 38 -8.96 -0.31 1.80
CA GLU A 38 -8.55 0.00 0.42
C GLU A 38 -7.85 1.35 0.39
N PRO A 39 -6.56 1.41 0.01
CA PRO A 39 -5.83 2.66 -0.11
C PRO A 39 -6.33 3.46 -1.33
N ARG A 40 -5.89 4.71 -1.43
CA ARG A 40 -6.15 5.54 -2.61
C ARG A 40 -5.50 4.91 -3.84
N ASP A 41 -6.06 5.15 -5.01
CA ASP A 41 -5.53 4.57 -6.26
C ASP A 41 -4.05 4.91 -6.50
N SER A 42 -3.62 6.12 -6.15
CA SER A 42 -2.22 6.58 -6.28
C SER A 42 -1.27 6.04 -5.19
N GLU A 43 -1.74 5.16 -4.30
CA GLU A 43 -0.94 4.52 -3.25
C GLU A 43 -0.99 2.99 -3.35
N LYS A 44 -1.78 2.44 -4.27
CA LYS A 44 -1.96 0.99 -4.42
C LYS A 44 -0.66 0.31 -4.82
N GLY A 45 0.13 0.94 -5.68
CA GLY A 45 1.41 0.44 -6.15
C GLY A 45 2.45 0.39 -5.03
N ASP A 46 2.56 1.47 -4.26
CA ASP A 46 3.46 1.55 -3.10
C ASP A 46 3.17 0.43 -2.09
N VAL A 47 1.90 0.26 -1.72
CA VAL A 47 1.45 -0.79 -0.81
C VAL A 47 1.78 -2.17 -1.38
N ALA A 48 1.45 -2.40 -2.65
CA ALA A 48 1.70 -3.66 -3.31
C ALA A 48 3.19 -4.03 -3.31
N ARG A 49 4.07 -3.12 -3.72
CA ARG A 49 5.52 -3.35 -3.72
C ARG A 49 6.06 -3.66 -2.34
N ILE A 50 5.56 -2.98 -1.30
CA ILE A 50 5.96 -3.26 0.08
C ILE A 50 5.54 -4.68 0.49
N TRP A 51 4.31 -5.10 0.23
CA TRP A 51 3.85 -6.44 0.61
C TRP A 51 4.53 -7.56 -0.19
N LEU A 52 4.73 -7.35 -1.49
CA LEU A 52 5.49 -8.27 -2.34
C LEU A 52 6.93 -8.44 -1.84
N TYR A 53 7.60 -7.33 -1.47
CA TYR A 53 8.90 -7.38 -0.82
C TYR A 53 8.88 -8.14 0.51
N MET A 54 7.89 -7.86 1.36
CA MET A 54 7.79 -8.52 2.67
C MET A 54 7.52 -10.02 2.51
N HIS A 55 6.78 -10.43 1.48
CA HIS A 55 6.58 -11.82 1.11
C HIS A 55 7.89 -12.48 0.67
N ASP A 56 8.58 -11.90 -0.31
CA ASP A 56 9.83 -12.44 -0.86
C ASP A 56 10.95 -12.51 0.19
N ARG A 57 11.13 -11.42 0.96
CA ARG A 57 12.25 -11.27 1.88
C ARG A 57 12.04 -11.97 3.22
N TYR A 58 10.82 -11.91 3.75
CA TYR A 58 10.52 -12.33 5.12
C TYR A 58 9.47 -13.45 5.21
N GLY A 59 8.96 -13.94 4.08
CA GLY A 59 8.01 -15.05 4.06
C GLY A 59 6.63 -14.70 4.63
N VAL A 60 6.22 -13.43 4.54
CA VAL A 60 4.86 -13.01 4.93
C VAL A 60 3.83 -13.79 4.11
N VAL A 61 2.91 -14.47 4.79
CA VAL A 61 1.93 -15.34 4.12
C VAL A 61 0.73 -14.55 3.61
N PHE A 62 0.45 -14.71 2.32
CA PHE A 62 -0.75 -14.19 1.68
C PHE A 62 -1.94 -15.12 1.85
N GLN A 63 -3.11 -14.51 2.02
CA GLN A 63 -4.41 -15.16 1.89
C GLN A 63 -4.76 -15.35 0.41
N ILE A 64 -5.77 -16.17 0.15
CA ILE A 64 -6.25 -16.45 -1.21
C ILE A 64 -6.63 -15.12 -1.89
N GLY A 65 -6.03 -14.86 -3.05
CA GLY A 65 -6.29 -13.66 -3.86
C GLY A 65 -5.44 -12.44 -3.51
N GLU A 66 -4.73 -12.41 -2.38
CA GLU A 66 -3.89 -11.27 -2.02
C GLU A 66 -2.69 -11.12 -2.97
N LEU A 67 -2.07 -12.23 -3.39
CA LEU A 67 -0.93 -12.20 -4.32
C LEU A 67 -1.34 -11.58 -5.66
N GLU A 68 -2.42 -12.08 -6.25
CA GLU A 68 -2.93 -11.60 -7.54
C GLU A 68 -3.37 -10.14 -7.45
N MET A 69 -4.01 -9.74 -6.35
CA MET A 69 -4.38 -8.35 -6.09
C MET A 69 -3.15 -7.45 -6.01
N PHE A 70 -2.12 -7.81 -5.23
CA PHE A 70 -0.91 -7.00 -5.11
C PHE A 70 -0.13 -6.94 -6.43
N GLN A 71 -0.08 -8.02 -7.21
CA GLN A 71 0.51 -7.99 -8.55
C GLN A 71 -0.22 -7.01 -9.47
N SER A 72 -1.56 -7.07 -9.49
CA SER A 72 -2.38 -6.15 -10.29
C SER A 72 -2.21 -4.69 -9.86
N TRP A 73 -2.14 -4.41 -8.56
CA TRP A 73 -1.93 -3.06 -8.03
C TRP A 73 -0.54 -2.53 -8.38
N ASN A 74 0.50 -3.35 -8.27
CA ASN A 74 1.86 -2.98 -8.68
C ASN A 74 1.94 -2.63 -10.18
N GLU A 75 1.20 -3.35 -11.03
CA GLU A 75 1.16 -3.07 -12.47
C GLU A 75 0.35 -1.80 -12.81
N THR A 76 -0.72 -1.53 -12.06
CA THR A 76 -1.64 -0.42 -12.35
C THR A 76 -1.13 0.92 -11.85
N ASP A 77 -0.35 0.93 -10.76
CA ASP A 77 0.22 2.13 -10.15
C ASP A 77 1.77 2.05 -10.19
N PRO A 78 2.40 2.60 -11.24
CA PRO A 78 3.83 2.43 -11.50
C PRO A 78 4.70 3.18 -10.48
N VAL A 79 5.96 2.74 -10.36
CA VAL A 79 6.94 3.34 -9.43
C VAL A 79 7.09 4.85 -9.69
N SER A 80 6.97 5.63 -8.62
CA SER A 80 7.17 7.07 -8.65
C SER A 80 8.63 7.49 -8.38
N ASP A 81 9.00 8.70 -8.81
CA ASP A 81 10.33 9.27 -8.53
C ASP A 81 10.64 9.32 -7.01
N TRP A 82 9.60 9.56 -6.21
CA TRP A 82 9.73 9.58 -4.76
C TRP A 82 10.05 8.20 -4.20
N GLU A 83 9.43 7.14 -4.70
CA GLU A 83 9.75 5.79 -4.26
C GLU A 83 11.17 5.38 -4.59
N ILE A 84 11.66 5.75 -5.78
CA ILE A 84 13.05 5.52 -6.17
C ILE A 84 14.01 6.22 -5.19
N GLU A 85 13.77 7.48 -4.90
CA GLU A 85 14.63 8.23 -3.96
C GLU A 85 14.50 7.71 -2.52
N ARG A 86 13.30 7.29 -2.11
CA ARG A 86 13.08 6.64 -0.81
C ARG A 86 13.87 5.34 -0.72
N ASP A 87 13.80 4.48 -1.73
CA ASP A 87 14.54 3.22 -1.75
C ASP A 87 16.06 3.47 -1.72
N ARG A 88 16.56 4.42 -2.51
CA ARG A 88 17.96 4.84 -2.49
C ARG A 88 18.44 5.21 -1.09
N ARG A 89 17.62 5.93 -0.33
CA ARG A 89 17.92 6.32 1.07
C ARG A 89 17.86 5.11 2.01
N ILE A 90 16.91 4.21 1.82
CA ILE A 90 16.78 2.98 2.62
C ILE A 90 18.02 2.09 2.42
N VAL A 91 18.44 1.86 1.17
CA VAL A 91 19.63 1.08 0.83
C VAL A 91 20.89 1.64 1.51
N GLN A 92 21.04 2.97 1.56
CA GLN A 92 22.19 3.60 2.24
C GLN A 92 22.26 3.30 3.73
N VAL A 93 21.12 3.06 4.39
CA VAL A 93 21.05 2.82 5.83
C VAL A 93 21.00 1.33 6.16
N GLN A 94 20.22 0.55 5.41
CA GLN A 94 19.92 -0.86 5.69
C GLN A 94 20.78 -1.83 4.87
N GLY A 95 21.41 -1.37 3.78
CA GLY A 95 22.24 -2.18 2.88
C GLY A 95 21.46 -2.97 1.83
N PHE A 96 20.13 -2.96 1.87
CA PHE A 96 19.25 -3.60 0.90
C PHE A 96 17.98 -2.77 0.72
N GLY A 97 17.33 -2.90 -0.44
CA GLY A 97 16.15 -2.13 -0.83
C GLY A 97 15.02 -3.04 -1.30
N ASN A 98 13.94 -2.42 -1.77
CA ASN A 98 12.83 -3.07 -2.46
C ASN A 98 13.17 -3.23 -3.96
N PRO A 99 13.35 -4.47 -4.47
CA PRO A 99 13.73 -4.73 -5.86
C PRO A 99 12.71 -4.30 -6.91
#